data_AF-A0A377ZII3-F1
#
_entry.id   AF-A0A377ZII3-F1
#
_cell.length_a   1.000
_cell.length_b   1.000
_cell.length_c   1.000
_cell.angle_alpha   90.00
_cell.angle_beta   90.00
_cell.angle_gamma   90.00
#
_symmetry.space_group_name_H-M   'P 1'
#
loop_
_entity.id
_entity.type
_entity.pdbx_description
1 polymer ?
#
loop_
_entity_poly.entity_id
_entity_poly.type
_entity_poly.pdbx_seq_one_letter_code
_entity_poly.pdbx_strand_id
1 'polypeptide(L)'
;MQLSALPDTLYGLDLLVNGSPAGMAGFDELPLPQALLDTLDSTTHVADVVTAPVMTPLLTFAAARGCKVQTGPEMALAQMRLMGQFIGAIPQEQGAAA
;
A
#
# COMPACT_ATOMS: atom_id res chain seq x y z
N MET A 1 -11.78 2.45 16.09
CA MET A 1 -10.94 3.11 15.06
C MET A 1 -10.32 4.34 15.71
N GLN A 2 -9.02 4.34 15.94
CA GLN A 2 -8.31 5.49 16.48
C GLN A 2 -7.76 6.30 15.31
N LEU A 3 -8.21 7.55 15.19
CA LEU A 3 -7.67 8.50 14.23
C LEU A 3 -6.81 9.50 14.98
N SER A 4 -5.60 9.75 14.48
CA SER A 4 -4.67 10.75 15.01
C SER A 4 -4.32 11.74 13.92
N ALA A 5 -3.77 12.88 14.32
CA ALA A 5 -3.06 13.74 13.39
C ALA A 5 -1.87 12.99 12.76
N LEU A 6 -1.35 13.53 11.65
CA LEU A 6 -0.12 13.03 11.05
C LEU A 6 1.03 13.16 12.06
N PRO A 7 1.93 12.16 12.13
CA PRO A 7 3.12 12.26 12.94
C PRO A 7 4.09 13.27 12.33
N ASP A 8 5.03 13.76 13.16
CA ASP A 8 6.10 14.65 12.69
C ASP A 8 7.13 13.90 11.81
N THR A 9 7.17 12.57 11.88
CA THR A 9 8.09 11.71 11.13
C THR A 9 7.49 10.33 10.83
N LEU A 10 7.95 9.71 9.75
CA LEU A 10 7.66 8.32 9.38
C LEU A 10 8.76 7.34 9.84
N TYR A 11 9.83 7.83 10.47
CA TYR A 11 10.91 6.99 10.97
C TYR A 11 10.39 5.99 12.02
N GLY A 12 10.83 4.74 11.92
CA GLY A 12 10.42 3.66 12.83
C GLY A 12 9.05 3.04 12.52
N LEU A 13 8.38 3.43 11.43
CA LEU A 13 7.20 2.72 10.95
C LEU A 13 7.59 1.48 10.15
N ASP A 14 6.97 0.35 10.46
CA ASP A 14 7.17 -0.90 9.71
C ASP A 14 6.39 -0.92 8.38
N LEU A 15 5.23 -0.26 8.35
CA LEU A 15 4.31 -0.27 7.21
C LEU A 15 3.67 1.11 6.99
N LEU A 16 3.74 1.58 5.74
CA LEU A 16 3.00 2.73 5.24
C LEU A 16 2.07 2.26 4.11
N VAL A 17 0.77 2.58 4.20
CA VAL A 17 -0.20 2.20 3.17
C VAL A 17 -0.92 3.44 2.65
N ASN A 18 -0.86 3.68 1.34
CA ASN A 18 -1.79 4.58 0.68
C ASN A 18 -3.10 3.84 0.41
N GLY A 19 -4.14 4.16 1.18
CA GLY A 19 -5.50 3.66 0.98
C GLY A 19 -6.42 4.66 0.28
N SER A 20 -5.87 5.75 -0.28
CA SER A 20 -6.61 6.83 -0.93
C SER A 20 -6.49 6.78 -2.45
N PRO A 21 -7.23 7.64 -3.20
CA PRO A 21 -7.05 7.78 -4.64
C PRO A 21 -5.78 8.54 -5.06
N ALA A 22 -5.00 9.12 -4.14
CA ALA A 22 -3.78 9.85 -4.48
C ALA A 22 -2.80 8.95 -5.26
N GLY A 23 -2.20 9.48 -6.31
CA GLY A 23 -1.39 8.73 -7.29
C GLY A 23 -2.17 8.29 -8.53
N MET A 24 -3.51 8.36 -8.53
CA MET A 24 -4.34 8.18 -9.74
C MET A 24 -4.35 9.45 -10.60
N ALA A 25 -4.53 9.28 -11.91
CA ALA A 25 -4.74 10.41 -12.82
C ALA A 25 -5.96 11.24 -12.40
N GLY A 26 -5.78 12.56 -12.25
CA GLY A 26 -6.83 13.49 -11.84
C GLY A 26 -6.99 13.65 -10.32
N PHE A 27 -6.16 12.99 -9.51
CA PHE A 27 -6.07 13.17 -8.06
C PHE A 27 -4.72 13.76 -7.66
N ASP A 28 -4.55 14.05 -6.37
CA ASP A 28 -3.27 14.49 -5.82
C ASP A 28 -2.17 13.48 -6.13
N GLU A 29 -0.96 13.96 -6.42
CA GLU A 29 0.17 13.13 -6.83
C GLU A 29 0.68 12.23 -5.68
N LEU A 30 0.66 12.74 -4.46
CA LEU A 30 1.16 12.08 -3.25
C LEU A 30 0.10 12.13 -2.13
N PRO A 31 -0.03 11.07 -1.31
CA PRO A 31 -0.99 11.03 -0.21
C PRO A 31 -0.51 11.78 1.04
N LEU A 32 0.77 12.16 1.09
CA LEU A 32 1.41 12.84 2.22
C LEU A 32 2.31 13.98 1.70
N PRO A 33 2.52 15.04 2.50
CA PRO A 33 3.47 16.09 2.17
C PRO A 33 4.89 15.54 1.95
N GLN A 34 5.62 16.09 0.97
CA GLN A 34 6.98 15.66 0.63
C GLN A 34 7.92 15.66 1.84
N ALA A 35 7.87 16.70 2.68
CA ALA A 35 8.72 16.82 3.86
C ALA A 35 8.54 15.65 4.86
N LEU A 36 7.34 15.07 4.95
CA LEU A 36 7.09 13.91 5.81
C LEU A 36 7.61 12.63 5.14
N LEU A 37 7.39 12.47 3.83
CA LEU A 37 7.92 11.36 3.04
C LEU A 37 9.46 11.33 3.06
N ASP A 38 10.11 12.49 3.12
CA ASP A 38 11.58 12.59 3.20
C ASP A 38 12.16 11.95 4.48
N THR A 39 11.33 11.72 5.51
CA THR A 39 11.72 11.04 6.75
C THR A 39 11.54 9.52 6.71
N LEU A 40 11.03 8.96 5.60
CA LEU A 40 10.79 7.53 5.43
C LEU A 40 12.08 6.71 5.50
N ASP A 41 12.07 5.65 6.30
CA ASP A 41 13.20 4.72 6.41
C ASP A 41 13.14 3.61 5.36
N SER A 42 14.31 3.16 4.88
CA SER A 42 14.47 2.06 3.94
C SER A 42 13.95 0.71 4.47
N THR A 43 13.84 0.57 5.80
CA THR A 43 13.26 -0.64 6.43
C THR A 43 11.74 -0.67 6.36
N THR A 44 11.08 0.46 6.10
CA THR A 44 9.62 0.54 5.98
C THR A 44 9.14 -0.18 4.73
N HIS A 45 8.10 -0.99 4.86
CA HIS A 45 7.36 -1.53 3.73
C HIS A 45 6.31 -0.51 3.27
N VAL A 46 6.23 -0.24 1.97
CA VAL A 46 5.28 0.75 1.43
C VAL A 46 4.32 0.08 0.47
N ALA A 47 3.03 0.15 0.77
CA ALA A 47 1.97 -0.41 -0.05
C ALA A 47 1.06 0.68 -0.61
N ASP A 48 0.52 0.44 -1.80
CA ASP A 48 -0.45 1.35 -2.42
C ASP A 48 -1.62 0.54 -3.01
N VAL A 49 -2.86 0.97 -2.77
CA VAL A 49 -4.06 0.31 -3.31
C VAL A 49 -4.36 0.72 -4.75
N VAL A 50 -3.74 1.79 -5.25
CA VAL A 50 -3.92 2.26 -6.62
C VAL A 50 -3.41 1.21 -7.61
N THR A 51 -4.31 0.77 -8.51
CA THR A 51 -4.01 -0.26 -9.52
C THR A 51 -3.50 0.32 -10.84
N ALA A 52 -3.72 1.60 -11.09
CA ALA A 52 -3.26 2.31 -12.28
C ALA A 52 -2.88 3.77 -11.93
N PRO A 53 -1.62 4.19 -12.14
CA PRO A 53 -0.49 3.40 -12.63
C PRO A 53 -0.02 2.32 -11.63
N VAL A 54 0.70 1.29 -12.10
CA VAL A 54 1.23 0.21 -11.24
C VAL A 54 2.28 0.73 -10.25
N MET A 55 3.17 1.60 -10.73
CA MET A 55 4.13 2.33 -9.90
C MET A 55 3.61 3.75 -9.72
N THR A 56 2.99 4.03 -8.57
CA THR A 56 2.58 5.39 -8.22
C THR A 56 3.80 6.26 -7.87
N PRO A 57 3.64 7.59 -7.81
CA PRO A 57 4.70 8.48 -7.31
C PRO A 57 5.20 8.08 -5.92
N LEU A 58 4.30 7.67 -5.01
CA LEU A 58 4.67 7.14 -3.69
C LEU A 58 5.54 5.89 -3.80
N LEU A 59 5.11 4.87 -4.57
CA LEU A 59 5.87 3.62 -4.70
C LEU A 59 7.21 3.84 -5.38
N THR A 60 7.26 4.74 -6.37
CA THR A 60 8.51 5.12 -7.06
C THR A 60 9.48 5.78 -6.09
N PHE A 61 9.00 6.73 -5.28
CA PHE A 61 9.79 7.39 -4.24
C PHE A 61 10.31 6.40 -3.20
N ALA A 62 9.45 5.51 -2.69
CA ALA A 62 9.80 4.51 -1.70
C ALA A 62 10.85 3.52 -2.24
N ALA A 63 10.65 3.00 -3.46
CA ALA A 63 11.61 2.10 -4.10
C ALA A 63 12.97 2.77 -4.31
N ALA A 64 13.00 4.04 -4.69
CA ALA A 64 14.25 4.80 -4.85
C ALA A 64 15.02 4.98 -3.51
N ARG A 65 14.34 4.90 -2.37
CA ARG A 65 14.95 4.93 -1.02
C ARG A 65 15.35 3.54 -0.51
N GLY A 66 15.13 2.48 -1.28
CA GLY A 66 15.42 1.10 -0.89
C GLY A 66 14.31 0.43 -0.07
N CYS A 67 13.14 1.07 0.09
CA CYS A 67 11.99 0.44 0.71
C CYS A 67 11.52 -0.75 -0.14
N LYS A 68 11.04 -1.80 0.53
CA LYS A 68 10.23 -2.82 -0.15
C LYS A 68 8.86 -2.23 -0.47
N VAL A 69 8.37 -2.48 -1.68
CA VAL A 69 7.09 -1.95 -2.15
C VAL A 69 6.10 -3.06 -2.45
N GLN A 70 4.81 -2.80 -2.23
CA GLN A 70 3.69 -3.62 -2.67
C GLN A 70 2.73 -2.79 -3.53
N THR A 71 2.42 -3.29 -4.71
CA THR A 71 1.62 -2.59 -5.72
C THR A 71 0.12 -2.90 -5.58
N GLY A 72 -0.72 -2.01 -6.11
CA GLY A 72 -2.17 -2.23 -6.16
C GLY A 72 -2.57 -3.48 -6.96
N PRO A 73 -1.95 -3.81 -8.10
CA PRO A 73 -2.23 -5.06 -8.81
C PRO A 73 -1.90 -6.33 -8.00
N GLU A 74 -0.83 -6.34 -7.19
CA GLU A 74 -0.54 -7.47 -6.30
C GLU A 74 -1.64 -7.64 -5.24
N MET A 75 -2.10 -6.53 -4.64
CA MET A 75 -3.26 -6.53 -3.75
C MET A 75 -4.51 -7.06 -4.46
N ALA A 76 -4.83 -6.55 -5.66
CA ALA A 76 -6.00 -6.96 -6.41
C ALA A 76 -5.98 -8.45 -6.76
N LEU A 77 -4.81 -8.98 -7.15
CA LEU A 77 -4.62 -10.40 -7.42
C LEU A 77 -4.87 -11.26 -6.17
N ALA A 78 -4.32 -10.87 -5.03
CA ALA A 78 -4.56 -11.56 -3.76
C ALA A 78 -6.06 -11.54 -3.40
N GLN A 79 -6.73 -10.40 -3.59
CA GLN A 79 -8.15 -10.25 -3.30
C GLN A 79 -9.05 -11.09 -4.22
N MET A 80 -8.69 -11.26 -5.51
CA MET A 80 -9.46 -12.10 -6.43
C MET A 80 -9.57 -13.55 -5.94
N ARG A 81 -8.47 -14.10 -5.39
CA ARG A 81 -8.48 -15.44 -4.80
C ARG A 81 -9.47 -15.53 -3.63
N LEU A 82 -9.37 -14.59 -2.70
CA LEU A 82 -10.24 -14.54 -1.51
C LEU A 82 -11.71 -14.36 -1.89
N MET A 83 -12.00 -13.51 -2.87
CA MET A 83 -13.36 -13.30 -3.36
C MET A 83 -13.92 -14.56 -4.03
N GLY A 84 -13.14 -15.19 -4.92
CA GLY A 84 -13.55 -16.44 -5.57
C GLY A 84 -13.83 -17.57 -4.57
N GLN A 85 -13.02 -17.65 -3.52
CA GLN A 85 -13.22 -18.53 -2.39
C GLN A 85 -14.53 -18.24 -1.65
N PHE A 86 -14.78 -16.97 -1.32
CA PHE A 86 -15.98 -16.55 -0.59
C PHE A 86 -17.28 -16.84 -1.36
N ILE A 87 -17.31 -16.60 -2.67
CA ILE A 87 -18.52 -16.82 -3.50
C ILE A 87 -18.70 -18.26 -3.98
N GLY A 88 -17.78 -19.17 -3.62
CA GLY A 88 -17.82 -20.57 -4.03
C GLY A 88 -17.39 -20.84 -5.48
N ALA A 89 -16.76 -19.87 -6.15
CA ALA A 89 -16.20 -20.03 -7.48
C ALA A 89 -14.83 -20.74 -7.46
N ILE A 90 -14.11 -20.65 -6.33
CA ILE A 90 -12.81 -21.30 -6.09
C ILE A 90 -12.93 -22.14 -4.80
N PRO A 91 -12.39 -23.38 -4.76
CA PRO A 91 -12.35 -24.16 -3.53
C PRO A 91 -11.59 -23.45 -2.40
N GLN A 92 -12.04 -23.67 -1.16
CA GLN A 92 -11.26 -23.28 0.02
C GLN A 92 -9.99 -24.14 0.10
N GLU A 93 -8.84 -23.52 0.33
CA GLU A 93 -7.65 -24.29 0.68
C GLU A 93 -7.80 -24.82 2.11
N GLN A 94 -7.74 -26.13 2.29
CA GLN A 94 -7.82 -26.76 3.60
C GLN A 94 -6.51 -26.49 4.38
N GLY A 95 -6.51 -25.45 5.22
CA GLY A 95 -5.40 -25.18 6.14
C GLY A 95 -5.12 -23.71 6.41
N ALA A 96 -6.04 -23.01 7.05
CA ALA A 96 -5.71 -21.77 7.76
C ALA A 96 -6.68 -21.56 8.94
N ALA A 97 -6.85 -22.62 9.75
CA ALA A 97 -7.18 -22.46 11.16
C ALA A 97 -5.86 -22.64 11.91
N ALA A 98 -5.25 -21.52 12.27
CA ALA A 98 -4.23 -21.41 13.31
C ALA A 98 -4.40 -20.03 13.95
#